data_AF-A0A5R9FWJ5-F1
#
_entry.id   AF-A0A5R9FWJ5-F1
#
_cell.length_a   1.000
_cell.length_b   1.000
_cell.length_c   1.000
_cell.angle_alpha   90.00
_cell.angle_beta   90.00
_cell.angle_gamma   90.00
#
_symmetry.space_group_name_H-M   'P 1'
#
loop_
_entity.id
_entity.type
_entity.pdbx_description
1 polymer ?
#
loop_
_entity_poly.entity_id
_entity_poly.type
_entity_poly.pdbx_seq_one_letter_code
_entity_poly.pdbx_strand_id
1 'polypeptide(L)'
;MRVVATKEPKLGTVVRTLRGRDQEQYAVVVGFVDSRTVLIADGDKRKFDAPKKKNVLHLEITDFISSEVASSIQETGRVTNGKIRYALLKFAEGMTAEESGKETSNG
;
A
#
# COMPACT_ATOMS: atom_id res chain seq x y z
N MET A 1 -2.08 -19.06 -20.40
CA MET A 1 -1.20 -17.93 -20.05
C MET A 1 -2.10 -16.77 -19.64
N ARG A 2 -2.19 -16.46 -18.34
CA ARG A 2 -3.05 -15.36 -17.84
C ARG A 2 -2.24 -14.09 -18.01
N VAL A 3 -2.66 -13.20 -18.91
CA VAL A 3 -2.10 -11.84 -18.97
C VAL A 3 -2.57 -11.12 -17.71
N VAL A 4 -1.75 -11.14 -16.66
CA VAL A 4 -2.01 -10.33 -15.48
C VAL A 4 -1.69 -8.91 -15.90
N ALA A 5 -2.69 -8.05 -16.03
CA ALA A 5 -2.45 -6.63 -16.23
C ALA A 5 -1.53 -6.16 -15.10
N THR A 6 -0.33 -5.69 -15.46
CA THR A 6 0.63 -5.16 -14.48
C THR A 6 0.03 -3.86 -13.94
N LYS A 7 -0.55 -3.92 -12.74
CA LYS A 7 -1.00 -2.71 -12.03
C LYS A 7 0.23 -1.87 -11.69
N GLU A 8 0.15 -0.57 -11.96
CA GLU A 8 1.16 0.39 -11.54
C GLU A 8 0.72 1.06 -10.25
N PRO A 9 1.59 1.14 -9.23
CA PRO A 9 1.24 1.78 -7.97
C PRO A 9 1.16 3.30 -8.16
N LYS A 10 0.22 3.95 -7.47
CA LYS A 10 0.08 5.41 -7.37
C LYS A 10 0.42 5.88 -5.94
N LEU A 11 0.63 7.19 -5.73
CA LEU A 11 0.72 7.73 -4.37
C LEU A 11 -0.52 7.32 -3.55
N GLY A 12 -0.31 6.99 -2.28
CA GLY A 12 -1.37 6.54 -1.38
C GLY A 12 -1.82 5.09 -1.57
N THR A 13 -1.30 4.36 -2.58
CA THR A 13 -1.64 2.95 -2.79
C THR A 13 -1.11 2.10 -1.63
N VAL A 14 -1.96 1.24 -1.07
CA VAL A 14 -1.52 0.22 -0.12
C VAL A 14 -0.90 -0.94 -0.89
N VAL A 15 0.24 -1.41 -0.42
CA VAL A 15 0.99 -2.50 -1.05
C VAL A 15 1.41 -3.50 0.02
N ARG A 16 1.49 -4.77 -0.36
CA ARG A 16 2.01 -5.84 0.48
C ARG A 16 3.41 -6.21 0.04
N THR A 17 4.32 -6.38 0.99
CA THR A 17 5.69 -6.79 0.69
C THR A 17 5.78 -8.31 0.50
N LEU A 18 6.13 -8.77 -0.70
CA LEU A 18 6.22 -10.21 -1.02
C LEU A 18 7.56 -10.85 -0.62
N ARG A 19 8.63 -10.07 -0.47
CA ARG A 19 9.99 -10.56 -0.23
C ARG A 19 10.81 -9.66 0.68
N GLY A 20 11.73 -10.22 1.47
CA GLY A 20 12.72 -9.50 2.28
C GLY A 20 12.31 -9.32 3.75
N ARG A 21 13.02 -8.48 4.52
CA ARG A 21 12.85 -8.37 6.00
C ARG A 21 11.42 -8.05 6.47
N ASP A 22 10.64 -7.34 5.66
CA ASP A 22 9.28 -6.91 6.02
C ASP A 22 8.24 -7.75 5.24
N GLN A 23 8.51 -9.03 4.98
CA GLN A 23 7.60 -9.91 4.23
C GLN A 23 6.21 -10.00 4.87
N GLU A 24 5.18 -10.08 4.03
CA GLU A 24 3.76 -10.06 4.37
C GLU A 24 3.24 -8.78 5.03
N GLN A 25 4.09 -7.79 5.29
CA GLN A 25 3.69 -6.51 5.88
C GLN A 25 3.10 -5.57 4.82
N TYR A 26 2.11 -4.78 5.25
CA TYR A 26 1.49 -3.73 4.44
C TYR A 26 2.16 -2.38 4.68
N ALA A 27 2.25 -1.59 3.61
CA ALA A 27 2.75 -0.23 3.65
C ALA A 27 2.04 0.62 2.59
N VAL A 28 2.21 1.93 2.65
CA VAL A 28 1.66 2.89 1.70
C VAL A 28 2.77 3.43 0.80
N VAL A 29 2.50 3.55 -0.50
CA VAL A 29 3.39 4.22 -1.45
C VAL A 29 3.36 5.72 -1.21
N VAL A 30 4.51 6.30 -0.84
CA VAL A 30 4.67 7.72 -0.51
C VAL A 30 5.58 8.48 -1.48
N GLY A 31 6.12 7.80 -2.50
CA GLY A 31 6.95 8.44 -3.50
C GLY A 31 7.51 7.46 -4.54
N PHE A 32 8.12 8.03 -5.57
CA PHE A 32 8.75 7.29 -6.67
C PHE A 32 10.21 7.72 -6.79
N VAL A 33 11.09 6.75 -7.00
CA VAL A 33 12.52 7.00 -7.25
C VAL A 33 12.81 6.86 -8.74
N ASP A 34 12.30 5.78 -9.35
CA ASP A 34 12.45 5.46 -10.76
C ASP A 34 11.29 4.53 -11.21
N SER A 35 11.34 4.05 -12.46
CA SER A 35 10.29 3.18 -13.05
C SER A 35 10.06 1.84 -12.32
N ARG A 36 11.03 1.37 -11.54
CA ARG A 36 10.98 0.06 -10.85
C ARG A 36 11.05 0.20 -9.34
N THR A 37 11.34 1.39 -8.81
CA THR A 37 11.61 1.62 -7.39
C THR A 37 10.70 2.70 -6.83
N VAL A 38 9.97 2.33 -5.79
CA VAL A 38 9.07 3.20 -5.03
C VAL A 38 9.55 3.40 -3.59
N LEU A 39 9.02 4.42 -2.93
CA LEU A 39 9.18 4.68 -1.51
C LEU A 39 7.91 4.23 -0.79
N ILE A 40 8.07 3.38 0.24
CA ILE A 40 6.95 2.89 1.05
C ILE A 40 7.14 3.25 2.53
N ALA A 41 6.03 3.52 3.22
CA ALA A 41 5.98 3.86 4.64
C ALA A 41 4.78 3.19 5.32
N ASP A 42 4.95 2.77 6.58
CA ASP A 42 3.89 2.21 7.44
C ASP A 42 3.46 3.18 8.56
N GLY A 43 4.20 4.28 8.73
CA GLY A 43 3.94 5.30 9.76
C GLY A 43 4.37 4.89 11.17
N ASP A 44 5.01 3.73 11.34
CA ASP A 44 5.55 3.25 12.61
C ASP A 44 7.07 3.02 12.49
N LYS A 45 7.48 1.86 11.95
CA LYS A 45 8.89 1.52 11.70
C LYS A 45 9.45 2.29 10.51
N ARG A 46 8.61 2.55 9.50
CA ARG A 46 8.94 3.28 8.26
C ARG A 46 8.10 4.54 8.21
N LYS A 47 8.69 5.64 8.67
CA LYS A 47 8.06 6.98 8.69
C LYS A 47 8.15 7.65 7.33
N PHE A 48 7.33 8.67 7.10
CA PHE A 48 7.38 9.48 5.87
C PHE A 48 8.78 10.06 5.61
N ASP A 49 9.47 10.53 6.65
CA ASP A 49 10.83 11.09 6.55
C ASP A 49 11.93 10.02 6.41
N ALA A 50 11.63 8.77 6.71
CA ALA A 50 12.56 7.65 6.59
C ALA A 50 11.88 6.47 5.85
N PRO A 51 11.43 6.70 4.61
CA PRO A 51 10.69 5.70 3.87
C PRO A 51 11.64 4.61 3.39
N LYS A 52 11.10 3.41 3.16
CA LYS A 52 11.86 2.30 2.63
C LYS A 52 11.82 2.31 1.11
N LYS A 53 12.99 2.21 0.45
CA LYS A 53 13.06 1.92 -0.99
C LYS A 53 12.63 0.48 -1.26
N LYS A 54 11.74 0.28 -2.22
CA LYS A 54 11.23 -1.04 -2.59
C LYS A 54 11.11 -1.17 -4.10
N ASN A 55 11.57 -2.30 -4.62
CA ASN A 55 11.33 -2.64 -6.02
C ASN A 55 9.87 -3.10 -6.21
N VAL A 56 9.19 -2.57 -7.22
CA VAL A 56 7.79 -2.86 -7.54
C VAL A 56 7.56 -4.36 -7.75
N LEU A 57 8.54 -5.09 -8.31
CA LEU A 57 8.46 -6.55 -8.49
C LEU A 57 8.42 -7.34 -7.17
N HIS A 58 8.75 -6.71 -6.05
CA HIS A 58 8.70 -7.29 -4.71
C HIS A 58 7.47 -6.86 -3.92
N LEU A 59 6.51 -6.22 -4.59
CA LEU A 59 5.27 -5.75 -4.03
C LEU A 59 4.10 -6.44 -4.71
N GLU A 60 3.11 -6.78 -3.91
CA GLU A 60 1.75 -7.01 -4.37
C GLU A 60 1.00 -5.69 -4.22
N ILE A 61 0.44 -5.21 -5.33
CA ILE A 61 -0.26 -3.92 -5.39
C ILE A 61 -1.74 -4.19 -5.17
N THR A 62 -2.32 -3.56 -4.15
CA THR A 62 -3.75 -3.71 -3.85
C THR A 62 -4.58 -2.67 -4.60
N ASP A 63 -5.90 -2.81 -4.52
CA ASP A 63 -6.86 -1.92 -5.20
C ASP A 63 -7.20 -0.71 -4.32
N PHE A 64 -6.68 -0.68 -3.10
CA PHE A 64 -6.94 0.37 -2.14
C PHE A 64 -5.92 1.51 -2.29
N ILE A 65 -6.45 2.71 -2.53
CA ILE A 65 -5.68 3.95 -2.59
C ILE A 65 -6.24 4.91 -1.55
N SER A 66 -5.39 5.31 -0.60
CA SER A 66 -5.74 6.37 0.34
C SER A 66 -5.65 7.74 -0.35
N SER A 67 -6.80 8.30 -0.71
CA SER A 67 -6.90 9.67 -1.24
C SER A 67 -6.33 10.68 -0.26
N GLU A 68 -6.55 10.50 1.05
CA GLU A 68 -6.02 11.40 2.07
C GLU A 68 -4.48 11.47 2.08
N VAL A 69 -3.82 10.30 1.98
CA VAL A 69 -2.35 10.25 1.89
C VAL A 69 -1.88 10.86 0.57
N ALA A 70 -2.52 10.49 -0.55
CA ALA A 70 -2.16 11.00 -1.87
C ALA A 70 -2.28 12.54 -1.95
N SER A 71 -3.44 13.09 -1.57
CA SER A 71 -3.69 14.53 -1.54
C SER A 71 -2.74 15.26 -0.61
N SER A 72 -2.47 14.76 0.60
CA SER A 72 -1.53 15.41 1.52
C SER A 72 -0.14 15.58 0.88
N ILE A 73 0.36 14.52 0.23
CA ILE A 73 1.66 14.55 -0.47
C ILE A 73 1.62 15.48 -1.67
N GLN A 74 0.56 15.44 -2.47
CA GLN A 74 0.43 16.27 -3.68
C GLN A 74 0.28 17.77 -3.37
N GLU A 75 -0.48 18.11 -2.33
CA GLU A 75 -0.77 19.49 -1.96
C GLU A 75 0.36 20.13 -1.15
N THR A 76 0.99 19.37 -0.24
CA THR A 76 1.95 19.92 0.74
C THR A 76 3.36 19.36 0.63
N GLY A 77 3.57 18.34 -0.20
CA GLY A 77 4.82 17.59 -0.26
C GLY A 77 5.05 16.66 0.95
N ARG A 78 4.07 16.51 1.85
CA ARG A 78 4.23 15.78 3.11
C ARG A 78 2.96 15.06 3.52
N VAL A 79 3.11 14.00 4.31
CA VAL A 79 2.00 13.36 5.03
C VAL A 79 2.45 12.98 6.44
N THR A 80 1.54 13.03 7.41
CA THR A 80 1.85 12.62 8.77
C THR A 80 1.87 11.10 8.89
N ASN A 81 2.70 10.58 9.79
CA ASN A 81 2.72 9.15 10.10
C ASN A 81 1.36 8.65 10.64
N GLY A 82 0.58 9.52 11.29
CA GLY A 82 -0.79 9.23 11.73
C GLY A 82 -1.72 8.90 10.56
N LYS A 83 -1.70 9.72 9.49
CA LYS A 83 -2.50 9.48 8.28
C LYS A 83 -2.11 8.19 7.58
N ILE A 84 -0.81 7.86 7.54
CA ILE A 84 -0.34 6.58 6.98
C ILE A 84 -0.88 5.39 7.78
N ARG A 85 -0.75 5.42 9.12
CA ARG A 85 -1.29 4.35 9.99
C ARG A 85 -2.80 4.22 9.84
N TYR A 86 -3.51 5.33 9.74
CA TYR A 86 -4.96 5.34 9.53
C TYR A 86 -5.36 4.71 8.19
N ALA A 87 -4.64 4.99 7.11
CA ALA A 87 -4.87 4.35 5.82
C ALA A 87 -4.72 2.83 5.87
N LEU A 88 -3.69 2.33 6.57
CA LEU A 88 -3.48 0.89 6.75
C LEU A 88 -4.57 0.25 7.63
N LEU A 89 -5.01 0.94 8.68
CA LEU A 89 -6.13 0.47 9.50
C LEU A 89 -7.42 0.36 8.66
N LYS A 90 -7.73 1.38 7.86
CA LYS A 90 -8.91 1.38 6.99
C LYS A 90 -8.88 0.27 5.95
N PHE A 91 -7.71 0.01 5.37
CA PHE A 91 -7.52 -1.11 4.47
C PHE A 91 -7.79 -2.45 5.18
N ALA A 92 -7.25 -2.65 6.38
CA ALA A 92 -7.46 -3.87 7.15
C ALA A 92 -8.94 -4.08 7.55
N GLU A 93 -9.64 -3.02 7.96
CA GLU A 93 -11.10 -3.06 8.23
C GLU A 93 -11.87 -3.53 6.98
N GLY A 94 -11.51 -3.03 5.79
CA GLY A 94 -12.11 -3.45 4.53
C GLY A 94 -11.90 -4.94 4.21
N MET A 95 -10.71 -5.48 4.48
CA MET A 95 -10.42 -6.90 4.27
C MET A 95 -11.33 -7.80 5.12
N THR A 96 -11.54 -7.44 6.39
CA THR A 96 -12.37 -8.25 7.32
C THR A 96 -13.86 -8.30 6.92
N ALA A 97 -14.34 -7.26 6.24
CA ALA A 97 -15.71 -7.19 5.74
C ALA A 97 -15.92 -8.08 4.49
N GLU A 98 -14.91 -8.20 3.63
CA GLU A 98 -14.98 -9.03 2.41
C GLU A 98 -14.78 -10.53 2.68
N GLU A 99 -14.03 -10.89 3.72
CA GLU A 99 -13.83 -12.30 4.11
C GLU A 99 -15.08 -12.93 4.75
N SER A 100 -15.93 -12.11 5.40
CA SER A 100 -17.18 -12.57 6.03
C SER A 100 -18.34 -12.81 5.03
N GLY A 101 -18.13 -12.51 3.74
CA GLY A 101 -19.12 -12.65 2.67
C GLY A 101 -18.97 -13.89 1.78
N LYS A 102 -18.00 -14.79 2.06
CA LYS A 102 -17.73 -16.00 1.26
C LYS A 102 -18.23 -17.28 1.92
N GLU A 103 -19.46 -17.28 2.39
CA GLU A 103 -20.24 -18.51 2.62
C GLU A 103 -21.62 -18.32 2.01
N THR A 104 -21.81 -18.84 0.80
CA THR A 104 -23.07 -19.44 0.32
C THR A 104 -22.91 -19.99 -1.10
N SER A 105 -23.55 -21.13 -1.32
CA SER A 105 -23.75 -21.88 -2.57
C SER A 105 -22.59 -22.72 -3.09
N ASN A 106 -22.49 -23.94 -2.55
CA ASN A 106 -22.50 -25.11 -3.43
C ASN A 106 -23.71 -25.95 -3.02
N GLY A 107 -24.76 -25.88 -3.82
CA GLY A 107 -25.83 -26.88 -3.86
C GLY A 107 -25.44 -28.04 -4.77
#